data_AF-A0AAE4T323-F1
#
_entry.id   AF-A0AAE4T323-F1
#
_cell.length_a   1.000
_cell.length_b   1.000
_cell.length_c   1.000
_cell.angle_alpha   90.00
_cell.angle_beta   90.00
_cell.angle_gamma   90.00
#
_symmetry.space_group_name_H-M   'P 1'
#
loop_
_entity.id
_entity.type
_entity.pdbx_description
1 polymer ?
#
loop_
_entity_poly.entity_id
_entity_poly.type
_entity_poly.pdbx_seq_one_letter_code
_entity_poly.pdbx_strand_id
1 'polypeptide(L)'
;MAVDVPEVEEVRKLLEELNEKALVARLDSFLRLNEGLESKKGKDFIEVSVLGFLEGVLTVLRAKYPGKEKVEALYVRVKSRREELDEQFRKPGIPLEEE
;
A
#
# COMPACT_ATOMS: atom_id res chain seq x y z
N MET A 1 -8.01 -16.34 -1.73
CA MET A 1 -7.80 -15.82 -0.36
C MET A 1 -7.56 -14.34 -0.54
N ALA A 2 -8.23 -13.50 0.25
CA ALA A 2 -8.07 -12.05 0.14
C ALA A 2 -6.67 -11.66 0.59
N VAL A 3 -6.09 -10.66 -0.05
CA VAL A 3 -4.84 -10.05 0.42
C VAL A 3 -5.02 -9.61 1.86
N ASP A 4 -4.25 -10.19 2.78
CA ASP A 4 -4.37 -9.99 4.22
C ASP A 4 -3.61 -8.73 4.66
N VAL A 5 -4.03 -7.57 4.14
CA VAL A 5 -3.48 -6.25 4.47
C VAL A 5 -4.57 -5.45 5.19
N PRO A 6 -4.55 -5.31 6.52
CA PRO A 6 -5.61 -4.65 7.27
C PRO A 6 -5.79 -3.18 6.90
N GLU A 7 -4.74 -2.50 6.41
CA GLU A 7 -4.80 -1.12 5.94
C GLU A 7 -5.72 -0.95 4.73
N VAL A 8 -5.99 -2.00 3.96
CA VAL A 8 -6.91 -1.96 2.80
C VAL A 8 -8.30 -1.53 3.23
N GLU A 9 -8.84 -2.12 4.30
CA GLU A 9 -10.19 -1.82 4.77
C GLU A 9 -10.29 -0.40 5.34
N GLU A 10 -9.22 0.07 5.98
CA GLU A 10 -9.16 1.43 6.50
C GLU A 10 -9.06 2.47 5.38
N VAL A 11 -8.26 2.20 4.34
CA VAL A 11 -8.19 3.05 3.15
C VAL A 11 -9.50 3.03 2.38
N ARG A 12 -10.14 1.87 2.22
CA ARG A 12 -11.47 1.75 1.59
C ARG A 12 -12.48 2.65 2.28
N LYS A 13 -12.61 2.53 3.61
CA LYS A 13 -13.53 3.37 4.41
C LYS A 13 -13.22 4.85 4.25
N LEU A 14 -11.94 5.24 4.27
CA LEU A 14 -11.55 6.63 4.06
C LEU A 14 -11.96 7.15 2.67
N LEU A 15 -11.78 6.34 1.62
CA LEU A 15 -12.20 6.69 0.27
C LEU A 15 -13.72 6.83 0.16
N GLU A 16 -14.48 5.97 0.82
CA GLU A 16 -15.95 6.07 0.91
C GLU A 16 -16.39 7.33 1.66
N GLU A 17 -15.79 7.63 2.82
CA GLU A 17 -16.02 8.87 3.59
C GLU A 17 -15.73 10.13 2.77
N LEU A 18 -14.74 10.07 1.88
CA LEU A 18 -14.34 11.16 0.99
C LEU A 18 -15.12 11.20 -0.33
N ASN A 19 -16.06 10.28 -0.54
CA ASN A 19 -16.83 10.10 -1.77
C ASN A 19 -15.96 9.86 -3.02
N GLU A 20 -14.79 9.24 -2.85
CA GLU A 20 -13.82 8.92 -3.89
C GLU A 20 -14.15 7.59 -4.60
N LYS A 21 -15.38 7.47 -5.12
CA LYS A 21 -15.91 6.20 -5.70
C LYS A 21 -15.01 5.60 -6.79
N ALA A 22 -14.37 6.45 -7.60
CA ALA A 22 -13.45 6.00 -8.64
C ALA A 22 -12.17 5.37 -8.06
N LEU A 23 -11.67 5.87 -6.93
CA LEU A 23 -10.52 5.28 -6.25
C LEU A 23 -10.88 3.97 -5.55
N VAL A 24 -12.09 3.85 -5.00
CA VAL A 24 -12.59 2.56 -4.45
C VAL A 24 -12.59 1.49 -5.53
N ALA A 25 -13.16 1.77 -6.71
CA ALA A 25 -13.18 0.81 -7.82
C ALA A 25 -11.77 0.43 -8.31
N ARG A 26 -10.81 1.37 -8.27
CA ARG A 26 -9.41 1.09 -8.60
C ARG A 26 -8.74 0.22 -7.55
N LEU A 27 -8.99 0.46 -6.27
CA LEU A 27 -8.51 -0.39 -5.17
C LEU A 27 -9.01 -1.83 -5.36
N ASP A 28 -10.31 -2.01 -5.62
CA ASP A 28 -10.90 -3.34 -5.87
C ASP A 28 -10.25 -4.06 -7.05
N SER A 29 -10.04 -3.34 -8.15
CA SER A 29 -9.40 -3.88 -9.35
C SER A 29 -7.94 -4.28 -9.07
N PHE A 30 -7.21 -3.47 -8.30
CA PHE A 30 -5.83 -3.72 -7.95
C PHE A 30 -5.67 -4.94 -7.03
N LEU A 31 -6.54 -5.08 -6.03
CA LEU A 31 -6.54 -6.23 -5.11
C LEU A 31 -6.83 -7.53 -5.88
N ARG A 32 -7.87 -7.52 -6.74
CA ARG A 32 -8.22 -8.69 -7.55
C ARG A 32 -7.10 -9.12 -8.49
N LEU A 33 -6.36 -8.17 -9.07
CA LEU A 33 -5.19 -8.49 -9.89
C LEU A 33 -4.11 -9.19 -9.05
N ASN A 34 -3.84 -8.68 -7.86
CA ASN A 34 -2.81 -9.19 -6.98
C ASN A 34 -3.14 -10.56 -6.37
N GLU A 35 -4.41 -10.83 -6.05
CA GLU A 35 -4.86 -12.19 -5.68
C GLU A 35 -4.53 -13.22 -6.77
N GLY A 36 -4.67 -12.84 -8.05
CA GLY A 36 -4.30 -13.69 -9.18
C GLY A 36 -2.79 -13.92 -9.33
N LEU A 37 -1.97 -13.05 -8.74
CA LEU A 37 -0.50 -13.10 -8.80
C LEU A 37 0.13 -13.75 -7.56
N GLU A 38 -0.60 -13.86 -6.45
CA GLU A 38 -0.09 -14.38 -5.17
C GLU A 38 0.56 -15.75 -5.30
N SER A 39 -0.10 -16.70 -5.99
CA SER A 39 0.44 -18.05 -6.23
C SER A 39 1.78 -18.08 -6.99
N LYS A 40 2.10 -17.02 -7.75
CA LYS A 40 3.30 -16.92 -8.59
C LYS A 40 4.41 -16.07 -7.96
N LYS A 41 4.03 -15.09 -7.14
CA LYS A 41 4.95 -14.08 -6.60
C LYS A 41 5.20 -14.21 -5.10
N GLY A 42 4.37 -14.97 -4.39
CA GLY A 42 4.43 -15.11 -2.93
C GLY A 42 3.63 -14.01 -2.22
N LYS A 43 3.14 -14.35 -1.01
CA LYS A 43 2.31 -13.46 -0.19
C LYS A 43 3.01 -12.14 0.13
N ASP A 44 4.27 -12.22 0.52
CA ASP A 44 5.09 -11.07 0.91
C ASP A 44 5.23 -10.02 -0.20
N PHE A 45 5.46 -10.46 -1.43
CA PHE A 45 5.54 -9.58 -2.59
C PHE A 45 4.20 -8.86 -2.83
N ILE A 46 3.09 -9.58 -2.67
CA ILE A 46 1.75 -9.01 -2.81
C ILE A 46 1.49 -7.99 -1.70
N GLU A 47 1.89 -8.29 -0.47
CA GLU A 47 1.74 -7.39 0.67
C GLU A 47 2.45 -6.05 0.43
N VAL A 48 3.72 -6.09 0.04
CA VAL A 48 4.50 -4.90 -0.31
C VAL A 48 3.88 -4.15 -1.49
N SER A 49 3.42 -4.86 -2.51
CA SER A 49 2.78 -4.25 -3.69
C SER A 49 1.50 -3.50 -3.33
N VAL A 50 0.67 -4.09 -2.46
CA VAL A 50 -0.57 -3.47 -1.99
C VAL A 50 -0.28 -2.27 -1.10
N LEU A 51 0.65 -2.38 -0.14
CA LEU A 51 1.05 -1.24 0.69
C LEU A 51 1.62 -0.08 -0.14
N GLY A 52 2.44 -0.37 -1.16
CA GLY A 52 2.94 0.66 -2.08
C GLY A 52 1.83 1.34 -2.89
N PHE A 53 0.82 0.58 -3.34
CA PHE A 53 -0.36 1.16 -3.98
C PHE A 53 -1.15 2.07 -3.02
N LEU A 54 -1.39 1.61 -1.77
CA LEU A 54 -2.09 2.39 -0.75
C LEU A 54 -1.34 3.69 -0.41
N GLU A 55 0.00 3.64 -0.28
CA GLU A 55 0.83 4.83 -0.06
C GLU A 55 0.69 5.83 -1.20
N GLY A 56 0.68 5.35 -2.45
CA GLY A 56 0.45 6.19 -3.63
C GLY A 56 -0.92 6.88 -3.62
N VAL A 57 -1.98 6.13 -3.29
CA VAL A 57 -3.34 6.69 -3.13
C VAL A 57 -3.35 7.76 -2.03
N LEU A 58 -2.78 7.46 -0.87
CA LEU A 58 -2.76 8.37 0.28
C LEU A 58 -1.92 9.62 -0.01
N THR A 59 -0.83 9.51 -0.77
CA THR A 59 -0.03 10.66 -1.23
C THR A 59 -0.88 11.65 -2.02
N VAL A 60 -1.69 11.15 -2.95
CA VAL A 60 -2.62 11.98 -3.74
C VAL A 60 -3.71 12.58 -2.85
N LEU A 61 -4.26 11.81 -1.91
CA LEU A 61 -5.27 12.31 -0.97
C LEU A 61 -4.73 13.40 -0.05
N ARG A 62 -3.47 13.33 0.39
CA ARG A 62 -2.83 14.39 1.19
C ARG A 62 -2.77 15.71 0.44
N ALA A 63 -2.47 15.65 -0.87
CA ALA A 63 -2.47 16.84 -1.73
C ALA A 63 -3.89 17.39 -1.96
N LYS A 64 -4.89 16.51 -2.13
CA LYS A 64 -6.28 16.89 -2.38
C LYS A 64 -7.03 17.39 -1.14
N TYR A 65 -6.69 16.86 0.04
CA TYR A 65 -7.33 17.15 1.32
C TYR A 65 -6.30 17.58 2.37
N PRO A 66 -5.63 18.73 2.17
CA PRO A 66 -4.61 19.20 3.10
C PRO A 66 -5.20 19.42 4.51
N GLY A 67 -4.45 19.02 5.53
CA GLY A 67 -4.86 19.17 6.93
C GLY A 67 -5.87 18.14 7.45
N LYS A 68 -6.29 17.16 6.63
CA LYS A 68 -7.17 16.07 7.11
C LYS A 68 -6.35 15.03 7.87
N GLU A 69 -6.35 15.12 9.20
CA GLU A 69 -5.56 14.27 10.11
C GLU A 69 -5.70 12.76 9.83
N LYS A 70 -6.92 12.29 9.53
CA LYS A 70 -7.16 10.87 9.19
C LYS A 70 -6.33 10.40 7.98
N VAL A 71 -6.16 11.25 6.96
CA VAL A 71 -5.38 10.93 5.76
C VAL A 71 -3.89 10.83 6.12
N GLU A 72 -3.41 11.79 6.91
CA GLU A 72 -2.01 11.84 7.35
C GLU A 72 -1.65 10.64 8.23
N ALA A 73 -2.47 10.34 9.23
CA ALA A 73 -2.25 9.21 10.14
C ALA A 73 -2.21 7.88 9.38
N LEU A 74 -3.12 7.70 8.42
CA LEU A 74 -3.18 6.50 7.60
C LEU A 74 -1.96 6.40 6.67
N TYR A 75 -1.53 7.51 6.07
CA TYR A 75 -0.33 7.59 5.24
C TYR A 75 0.92 7.16 6.01
N VAL A 76 1.14 7.74 7.19
CA VAL A 76 2.32 7.43 8.03
C VAL A 76 2.34 5.94 8.37
N ARG A 77 1.22 5.37 8.80
CA ARG A 77 1.17 3.95 9.16
C ARG A 77 1.43 3.02 7.96
N VAL A 78 0.82 3.29 6.81
CA VAL A 78 1.04 2.51 5.58
C VAL A 78 2.50 2.59 5.15
N LYS A 79 3.07 3.80 5.18
CA LYS A 79 4.48 4.02 4.83
C LYS A 79 5.41 3.25 5.76
N SER A 80 5.23 3.38 7.08
CA SER A 80 6.05 2.67 8.07
C SER A 80 5.99 1.15 7.88
N ARG A 81 4.80 0.58 7.70
CA ARG A 81 4.66 -0.86 7.45
C ARG A 81 5.33 -1.30 6.15
N ARG A 82 5.22 -0.52 5.08
CA ARG A 82 5.93 -0.82 3.82
C ARG A 82 7.44 -0.79 4.05
N GLU A 83 7.97 0.23 4.72
CA GLU A 83 9.40 0.37 4.99
C GLU A 83 9.93 -0.80 5.84
N GLU A 84 9.18 -1.23 6.86
CA GLU A 84 9.52 -2.39 7.69
C GLU A 84 9.60 -3.68 6.86
N LEU A 85 8.63 -3.92 5.97
CA LEU A 85 8.65 -5.07 5.07
C LEU A 85 9.78 -4.96 4.04
N ASP A 86 9.96 -3.80 3.42
CA ASP A 86 11.04 -3.56 2.47
C ASP A 86 12.41 -3.80 3.11
N GLU A 87 12.59 -3.46 4.39
CA GLU A 87 13.82 -3.74 5.13
C GLU A 87 14.03 -5.25 5.36
N GLN A 88 12.97 -5.99 5.67
CA GLN A 88 13.03 -7.46 5.78
C GLN A 88 13.38 -8.14 4.45
N PHE A 89 12.94 -7.58 3.32
CA PHE A 89 13.23 -8.12 1.98
C PHE A 89 14.47 -7.50 1.32
N ARG A 90 15.06 -6.46 1.91
CA ARG A 90 16.31 -5.88 1.44
C ARG A 90 17.39 -6.93 1.61
N LYS A 91 17.88 -7.48 0.50
CA LYS A 91 19.09 -8.31 0.54
C LYS A 91 20.18 -7.53 1.28
N PRO A 92 20.96 -8.16 2.18
CA PRO A 92 22.16 -7.54 2.73
C PRO A 92 22.94 -6.99 1.54
N GLY A 93 23.25 -5.69 1.56
CA GLY A 93 23.84 -5.01 0.41
C GLY A 93 24.99 -5.84 -0.12
N ILE A 94 24.93 -6.19 -1.40
CA ILE A 94 26.11 -6.71 -2.10
C ILE A 94 27.16 -5.63 -1.86
N PRO A 95 28.30 -5.93 -1.21
CA PRO A 95 29.38 -4.97 -1.09
C PRO A 95 29.68 -4.51 -2.50
N LEU A 96 29.49 -3.22 -2.78
CA LEU A 96 30.06 -2.63 -3.97
C LEU A 96 31.57 -2.68 -3.70
N GLU A 97 32.25 -3.69 -4.23
CA GLU A 97 33.71 -3.66 -4.29
C GLU A 97 34.07 -2.40 -5.06
N GLU A 98 34.64 -1.42 -4.36
CA GLU A 98 35.20 -0.21 -4.96
C GLU A 98 36.41 -0.65 -5.81
N GLU A 99 36.35 -0.42 -7.13
CA GLU A 99 37.49 -0.59 -8.05
C GLU A 99 38.59 0.45 -7.82
#